data_AF-W1YAL2-F1
#
_entry.id   AF-W1YAL2-F1
#
_cell.length_a   1.000
_cell.length_b   1.000
_cell.length_c   1.000
_cell.angle_alpha   90.00
_cell.angle_beta   90.00
_cell.angle_gamma   90.00
#
_symmetry.space_group_name_H-M   'P 1'
#
loop_
_entity.id
_entity.type
_entity.pdbx_description
1 polymer ?
#
loop_
_entity_poly.entity_id
_entity_poly.type
_entity_poly.pdbx_seq_one_letter_code
_entity_poly.pdbx_strand_id
1 'polypeptide(L)'
;PPIPDVMSAIITYMVTFDRLPDVDRMGRPLMFYGQRIHDKCYRRAHFDAGEFVQSWDDDAARKGYCLYKMGCKGPTTYNACSSTRWNDGVSFPIQSGHGCLGCAENGFWDR
;
A
#
# COMPACT_ATOMS: atom_id res chain seq x y z
N PRO A 1 6.55 1.34 9.64
CA PRO A 1 5.48 1.50 10.66
C PRO A 1 4.10 1.43 9.98
N PRO A 2 2.98 1.39 10.73
CA PRO A 2 1.67 1.72 10.21
C PRO A 2 1.54 3.21 9.88
N ILE A 3 0.58 3.56 9.02
CA ILE A 3 0.27 4.96 8.65
C ILE A 3 -0.25 5.71 9.90
N PRO A 4 0.18 6.95 10.18
CA PRO A 4 -0.25 7.69 11.38
C PRO A 4 -1.77 7.82 11.49
N ASP A 5 -2.42 8.22 10.40
CA ASP A 5 -3.87 8.39 10.34
C ASP A 5 -4.65 7.07 10.49
N VAL A 6 -4.05 5.95 10.09
CA VAL A 6 -4.61 4.62 10.35
C VAL A 6 -4.57 4.30 11.84
N MET A 7 -3.46 4.60 12.52
CA MET A 7 -3.32 4.36 13.96
C MET A 7 -4.33 5.20 14.76
N SER A 8 -4.40 6.50 14.48
CA SER A 8 -5.34 7.40 15.17
C SER A 8 -6.79 7.03 14.85
N ALA A 9 -7.12 6.71 13.60
CA ALA A 9 -8.47 6.30 13.23
C ALA A 9 -8.93 5.02 13.94
N ILE A 10 -8.04 4.04 14.17
CA ILE A 10 -8.38 2.83 14.94
C ILE A 10 -8.73 3.20 16.40
N ILE A 11 -7.96 4.09 17.03
CA ILE A 11 -8.26 4.56 18.40
C ILE A 11 -9.60 5.29 18.42
N THR A 12 -9.79 6.24 17.52
CA THR A 12 -11.04 7.02 17.42
C THR A 12 -12.23 6.11 17.18
N TYR A 13 -12.09 5.08 16.33
CA TYR A 13 -13.14 4.09 16.11
C TYR A 13 -13.54 3.38 17.41
N MET A 14 -12.56 2.86 18.17
CA MET A 14 -12.85 2.13 19.40
C MET A 14 -13.53 3.03 20.44
N VAL A 15 -13.05 4.27 20.62
CA VAL A 15 -13.63 5.23 21.57
C VAL A 15 -15.02 5.67 21.14
N THR A 16 -15.25 5.89 19.85
CA THR A 16 -16.53 6.41 19.33
C THR A 16 -17.63 5.36 19.33
N PHE A 17 -17.29 4.11 19.00
CA PHE A 17 -18.26 3.03 18.80
C PHE A 17 -18.30 2.00 19.94
N ASP A 18 -17.48 2.17 20.98
CA ASP A 18 -17.38 1.28 22.16
C ASP A 18 -17.26 -0.20 21.78
N ARG A 19 -16.48 -0.49 20.74
CA ARG A 19 -16.21 -1.86 20.27
C ARG A 19 -14.88 -1.98 19.54
N LEU A 20 -14.32 -3.19 19.52
CA LEU A 20 -13.20 -3.51 18.65
C LEU A 20 -13.61 -3.49 17.17
N PRO A 21 -12.73 -3.08 16.24
CA PRO A 21 -13.01 -3.16 14.82
C PRO A 21 -13.11 -4.62 14.38
N ASP A 22 -13.89 -4.87 13.33
CA ASP A 22 -13.91 -6.18 12.69
C ASP A 22 -12.52 -6.48 12.10
N VAL A 23 -12.02 -7.69 12.33
CA VAL A 23 -10.66 -8.10 11.96
C VAL A 23 -10.66 -9.26 10.96
N ASP A 24 -9.60 -9.35 10.16
CA ASP A 24 -9.33 -10.53 9.37
C ASP A 24 -8.82 -11.71 10.24
N ARG A 25 -8.60 -12.87 9.62
CA ARG A 25 -8.08 -14.08 10.28
C ARG A 25 -6.68 -13.92 10.90
N MET A 26 -5.97 -12.83 10.61
CA MET A 26 -4.65 -12.50 11.18
C MET A 26 -4.77 -11.44 12.29
N GLY A 27 -5.98 -11.01 12.64
CA GLY A 27 -6.24 -9.99 13.66
C GLY A 27 -6.04 -8.55 13.17
N ARG A 28 -6.00 -8.31 11.85
CA ARG A 28 -5.80 -6.96 11.29
C ARG A 28 -7.14 -6.27 11.04
N PRO A 29 -7.33 -4.98 11.42
CA PRO A 29 -8.59 -4.27 11.18
C PRO A 29 -8.97 -4.20 9.69
N LEU A 30 -10.16 -4.72 9.34
CA LEU A 30 -10.60 -4.86 7.95
C LEU A 30 -10.68 -3.53 7.20
N MET A 31 -11.00 -2.44 7.90
CA MET A 31 -11.11 -1.09 7.30
C MET A 31 -9.81 -0.58 6.65
N PHE A 32 -8.63 -1.04 7.10
CA PHE A 32 -7.34 -0.60 6.55
C PHE A 32 -6.49 -1.73 5.96
N TYR A 33 -6.80 -2.98 6.30
CA TYR A 33 -6.05 -4.17 5.87
C TYR A 33 -6.90 -5.17 5.07
N GLY A 34 -8.12 -4.82 4.68
CA GLY A 34 -9.00 -5.69 3.89
C GLY A 34 -8.67 -5.73 2.39
N GLN A 35 -7.81 -4.84 1.89
CA GLN A 35 -7.43 -4.76 0.47
C GLN A 35 -5.91 -4.75 0.31
N ARG A 36 -5.43 -5.26 -0.82
CA ARG A 36 -4.01 -5.20 -1.16
C ARG A 36 -3.68 -3.83 -1.76
N ILE A 37 -2.44 -3.39 -1.60
CA ILE A 37 -1.93 -2.15 -2.21
C ILE A 37 -2.26 -2.10 -3.70
N HIS A 38 -2.08 -3.21 -4.41
CA HIS A 38 -2.29 -3.30 -5.85
C HIS A 38 -3.76 -3.21 -6.29
N ASP A 39 -4.72 -3.50 -5.41
CA ASP A 39 -6.15 -3.44 -5.72
C ASP A 39 -6.67 -1.99 -5.77
N LYS A 40 -5.93 -1.04 -5.18
CA LYS A 40 -6.22 0.42 -5.20
C LYS A 40 -5.05 1.26 -5.72
N CYS A 41 -4.05 0.65 -6.35
CA CYS A 41 -2.88 1.37 -6.85
C CYS A 41 -3.26 2.27 -8.04
N TYR A 42 -2.91 3.55 -8.00
CA TYR A 42 -3.20 4.48 -9.11
C TYR A 42 -2.41 4.15 -10.39
N ARG A 43 -1.27 3.44 -10.29
CA ARG A 43 -0.49 2.96 -11.44
C ARG A 43 -1.02 1.64 -12.03
N ARG A 44 -2.20 1.18 -11.59
CA ARG A 44 -2.77 -0.11 -12.02
C ARG A 44 -3.09 -0.14 -13.52
N ALA A 45 -3.56 0.97 -14.09
CA ALA A 45 -3.79 1.07 -15.53
C ALA A 45 -2.52 0.73 -16.35
N HIS A 46 -1.35 1.23 -15.93
CA HIS A 46 -0.08 0.89 -16.55
C HIS A 46 0.29 -0.58 -16.37
N PHE A 47 0.03 -1.17 -15.20
CA PHE A 47 0.22 -2.61 -15.00
C PHE A 47 -0.62 -3.43 -15.98
N ASP A 48 -1.91 -3.11 -16.07
CA ASP A 48 -2.87 -3.83 -16.92
C ASP A 48 -2.52 -3.67 -18.42
N ALA A 49 -1.93 -2.54 -18.81
CA ALA A 49 -1.45 -2.26 -20.17
C ALA A 49 -0.06 -2.86 -20.50
N GLY A 50 0.62 -3.49 -19.54
CA GLY A 50 1.97 -4.01 -19.73
C GLY A 50 3.07 -2.93 -19.76
N GLU A 51 2.77 -1.74 -19.22
CA GLU A 51 3.62 -0.57 -19.17
C GLU A 51 4.41 -0.52 -17.86
N PHE A 52 5.69 -0.87 -17.95
CA PHE A 52 6.56 -1.03 -16.79
C PHE A 52 7.80 -0.16 -16.85
N VAL A 53 8.22 0.31 -15.68
CA VAL A 53 9.59 0.73 -15.45
C VAL A 53 10.51 -0.49 -15.58
N GLN A 54 11.61 -0.36 -16.32
CA GLN A 54 12.56 -1.43 -16.60
C GLN A 54 13.92 -1.15 -15.95
N SER A 55 14.30 0.12 -15.83
CA SER A 55 15.46 0.57 -15.08
C SER A 55 15.15 1.88 -14.36
N TRP A 56 15.92 2.17 -13.31
CA TRP A 56 15.76 3.42 -12.57
C TRP A 56 16.02 4.63 -13.49
N ASP A 57 15.16 5.65 -13.38
CA ASP A 57 15.18 6.87 -14.19
C ASP A 57 15.00 6.70 -15.71
N ASP A 58 14.49 5.55 -16.18
CA ASP A 58 14.05 5.42 -17.57
C ASP A 58 12.81 6.30 -17.88
N ASP A 59 12.46 6.42 -19.16
CA ASP A 59 11.30 7.22 -19.56
C ASP A 59 9.99 6.73 -18.94
N ALA A 60 9.88 5.42 -18.68
CA ALA A 60 8.73 4.83 -18.02
C ALA A 60 8.65 5.28 -16.54
N ALA A 61 9.77 5.37 -15.83
CA ALA A 61 9.86 5.88 -14.46
C ALA A 61 9.42 7.34 -14.40
N ARG A 62 9.91 8.15 -15.35
CA ARG A 62 9.56 9.58 -15.48
C ARG A 62 8.08 9.80 -15.79
N LYS A 63 7.44 8.86 -16.49
CA LYS A 63 5.99 8.86 -16.77
C LYS A 63 5.14 8.24 -15.66
N GLY A 64 5.77 7.70 -14.61
CA GLY A 64 5.03 7.09 -13.50
C GLY A 64 4.44 5.71 -13.83
N TYR A 65 5.08 4.94 -14.72
CA TYR A 65 4.64 3.59 -15.08
C TYR A 65 4.75 2.60 -13.92
N CYS A 66 4.20 1.40 -14.12
CA CYS A 66 4.14 0.40 -13.06
C CYS A 66 5.54 -0.08 -12.63
N LEU A 67 5.74 -0.21 -11.31
CA LEU A 67 6.98 -0.65 -10.69
C LEU A 67 7.07 -2.17 -10.49
N TYR A 68 6.19 -2.96 -11.12
CA TYR A 68 6.16 -4.41 -10.94
C TYR A 68 7.49 -5.07 -11.30
N LYS A 69 8.07 -4.71 -12.45
CA LYS A 69 9.39 -5.21 -12.89
C LYS A 69 10.56 -4.69 -12.06
N MET A 70 10.33 -3.66 -11.25
CA MET A 70 11.28 -3.15 -10.26
C MET A 70 11.13 -3.84 -8.89
N GLY A 71 10.38 -4.94 -8.81
CA GLY A 71 10.23 -5.75 -7.60
C GLY A 71 9.11 -5.32 -6.65
N CYS A 72 8.17 -4.47 -7.09
CA CYS A 72 7.06 -4.03 -6.25
C CYS A 72 6.21 -5.21 -5.73
N LYS A 73 6.17 -5.39 -4.40
CA LYS A 73 5.39 -6.43 -3.69
C LYS A 73 3.95 -5.99 -3.37
N GLY A 74 3.49 -4.88 -3.95
CA GLY A 74 2.12 -4.39 -3.79
C GLY A 74 1.02 -5.44 -4.09
N PRO A 75 1.20 -6.36 -5.07
CA PRO A 75 0.23 -7.44 -5.34
C PRO A 75 -0.02 -8.43 -4.22
N THR A 76 0.85 -8.48 -3.20
CA THR A 76 0.74 -9.42 -2.07
C THR A 76 0.79 -8.72 -0.71
N THR A 77 0.59 -7.40 -0.66
CA THR A 77 0.69 -6.61 0.58
C THR A 77 -0.64 -5.97 0.92
N TYR A 78 -1.20 -6.29 2.09
CA TYR A 78 -2.41 -5.66 2.61
C TYR A 78 -2.06 -4.44 3.47
N ASN A 79 -2.51 -3.25 3.06
CA ASN A 79 -2.35 -1.99 3.78
C ASN A 79 -3.18 -0.90 3.09
N ALA A 80 -3.26 0.29 3.70
CA ALA A 80 -3.98 1.45 3.18
C ALA A 80 -3.08 2.45 2.41
N CYS A 81 -1.82 2.11 2.10
CA CYS A 81 -0.88 3.07 1.52
C CYS A 81 -1.32 3.62 0.15
N SER A 82 -2.05 2.86 -0.67
CA SER A 82 -2.53 3.33 -1.98
C SER A 82 -3.87 4.07 -1.92
N SER A 83 -4.60 3.97 -0.81
CA SER A 83 -5.86 4.68 -0.56
C SER A 83 -5.64 5.89 0.35
N THR A 84 -5.30 5.66 1.62
CA THR A 84 -5.05 6.69 2.65
C THR A 84 -3.74 7.44 2.41
N ARG A 85 -2.71 6.76 1.88
CA ARG A 85 -1.34 7.29 1.70
C ARG A 85 -0.68 7.65 3.05
N TRP A 86 0.44 8.33 3.00
CA TRP A 86 1.27 8.71 4.14
C TRP A 86 1.35 10.22 4.30
N ASN A 87 1.47 10.64 5.56
CA ASN A 87 1.72 12.01 5.99
C ASN A 87 0.65 12.97 5.46
N ASP A 88 -0.58 12.85 5.97
CA ASP A 88 -1.71 13.67 5.55
C ASP A 88 -1.99 13.58 4.04
N GLY A 89 -1.95 12.36 3.52
CA GLY A 89 -2.25 12.09 2.12
C GLY A 89 -1.16 12.47 1.10
N VAL A 90 0.01 12.97 1.54
CA VAL A 90 1.03 13.55 0.64
C VAL A 90 1.59 12.52 -0.38
N SER A 91 2.10 11.38 0.10
CA SER A 91 2.71 10.38 -0.79
C SER A 91 2.63 8.98 -0.20
N PHE A 92 3.15 7.98 -0.92
CA PHE A 92 3.44 6.64 -0.43
C PHE A 92 4.55 6.04 -1.32
N PRO A 93 5.18 4.90 -0.97
CA PRO A 93 6.39 4.42 -1.64
C PRO A 93 6.31 4.41 -3.18
N ILE A 94 5.21 3.86 -3.72
CA ILE A 94 5.00 3.73 -5.18
C ILE A 94 4.84 5.11 -5.84
N GLN A 95 4.18 6.06 -5.17
CA GLN A 95 4.06 7.42 -5.69
C GLN A 95 5.42 8.11 -5.78
N SER A 96 6.29 7.90 -4.79
CA SER A 96 7.66 8.39 -4.79
C SER A 96 8.63 7.55 -5.65
N GLY A 97 8.13 6.62 -6.47
CA GLY A 97 8.92 5.90 -7.46
C GLY A 97 9.60 4.62 -6.98
N HIS A 98 9.43 4.22 -5.72
CA HIS A 98 9.95 2.94 -5.21
C HIS A 98 8.86 1.88 -5.06
N GLY A 99 9.16 0.64 -5.45
CA GLY A 99 8.25 -0.48 -5.27
C GLY A 99 7.86 -0.68 -3.80
N CYS A 100 6.64 -1.16 -3.55
CA CYS A 100 6.27 -1.60 -2.21
C CYS A 100 7.18 -2.76 -1.77
N LEU A 101 7.69 -2.70 -0.54
CA LEU A 101 8.57 -3.72 0.04
C LEU A 101 7.80 -4.87 0.71
N GLY A 102 6.49 -4.72 0.91
CA GLY A 102 5.71 -5.68 1.70
C GLY A 102 5.86 -5.54 3.20
N CYS A 103 6.29 -4.37 3.70
CA CYS A 103 6.60 -4.13 5.12
C CYS A 103 5.44 -4.29 6.12
N ALA A 104 4.22 -4.62 5.66
CA ALA A 104 3.06 -4.91 6.50
C ALA A 104 2.66 -6.40 6.47
N GLU A 105 3.43 -7.24 5.77
CA GLU A 105 3.21 -8.68 5.69
C GLU A 105 4.18 -9.45 6.58
N ASN A 106 3.71 -10.60 7.05
CA ASN A 106 4.53 -11.48 7.86
C ASN A 106 5.73 -12.03 7.06
N GLY A 107 6.92 -11.96 7.65
CA GLY A 107 8.15 -12.48 7.05
C GLY A 107 8.59 -11.76 5.77
N PHE A 108 8.25 -10.48 5.59
CA PHE A 108 8.57 -9.77 4.35
C PHE A 108 10.07 -9.59 4.08
N TRP A 109 10.90 -9.60 5.13
CA TRP A 109 12.36 -9.46 4.99
C TRP A 109 13.01 -10.65 4.26
N ASP A 110 12.40 -11.83 4.35
CA ASP A 110 12.91 -13.08 3.77
C ASP A 110 12.20 -13.46 2.45
N ARG A 111 11.61 -12.48 1.73
CA ARG A 111 10.76 -12.69 0.54
C ARG A 111 11.04 -11.77 -0.65
#